data_AF-A0A433RUX7-F1
#
_entry.id   AF-A0A433RUX7-F1
#
_cell.length_a   1.000
_cell.length_b   1.000
_cell.length_c   1.000
_cell.angle_alpha   90.00
_cell.angle_beta   90.00
_cell.angle_gamma   90.00
#
_symmetry.space_group_name_H-M   'P 1'
#
loop_
_entity.id
_entity.type
_entity.pdbx_description
1 polymer ?
#
loop_
_entity_poly.entity_id
_entity_poly.type
_entity_poly.pdbx_seq_one_letter_code
_entity_poly.pdbx_strand_id
1 'polypeptide(L)'
;MDDFPISLNKDENLSMIILSMLQIPSMKNEHFIQLLFSLINTPVYMYMELNRSDEKEFSNLLTKTNTVFSKKMSTKNKIYFKVRIQERRDFEKLMDEFIEQICLGNQVFFSTNNSNLQFHKKLDLVGFVKEESIYLDIEIKENSTVLFIGNDANEMFLLSNEQQFENSNHFKKILPSFIQFTQYDYD
;
A
#
# COMPACT_ATOMS: atom_id res chain seq x y z
N MET A 1 -6.22 25.41 6.15
CA MET A 1 -7.01 24.45 5.37
C MET A 1 -6.78 24.84 3.94
N ASP A 2 -5.73 24.30 3.33
CA ASP A 2 -5.46 24.50 1.91
C ASP A 2 -6.21 23.40 1.16
N ASP A 3 -7.21 23.81 0.39
CA ASP A 3 -7.93 22.93 -0.51
C ASP A 3 -6.95 22.43 -1.57
N PHE A 4 -6.59 21.14 -1.53
CA PHE A 4 -5.88 20.47 -2.61
C PHE A 4 -6.86 20.27 -3.77
N PRO A 5 -6.74 21.01 -4.89
CA PRO A 5 -7.75 21.01 -5.94
C PRO A 5 -7.40 19.93 -6.94
N ILE A 6 -7.45 18.67 -6.53
CA ILE A 6 -7.13 17.56 -7.43
C ILE A 6 -8.13 16.43 -7.18
N SER A 7 -9.13 16.34 -8.07
CA SER A 7 -9.80 15.07 -8.31
C SER A 7 -9.12 14.44 -9.52
N LEU A 8 -8.44 13.30 -9.32
CA LEU A 8 -8.14 12.40 -10.43
C LEU A 8 -9.47 12.07 -11.13
N ASN A 9 -9.49 12.15 -12.46
CA ASN A 9 -10.70 11.94 -13.25
C ASN A 9 -11.33 10.59 -12.87
N LYS A 10 -12.59 10.61 -12.45
CA LYS A 10 -13.28 9.43 -11.89
C LYS A 10 -13.48 8.29 -12.90
N ASP A 11 -13.24 8.56 -14.18
CA ASP A 11 -13.60 7.68 -15.30
C ASP A 11 -12.43 6.85 -15.85
N GLU A 12 -11.20 7.06 -15.37
CA GLU A 12 -10.06 6.29 -15.86
C GLU A 12 -9.80 5.09 -14.95
N ASN A 13 -9.62 3.91 -15.56
CA ASN A 13 -9.27 2.64 -14.92
C ASN A 13 -7.85 2.65 -14.31
N LEU A 14 -7.41 3.80 -13.80
CA LEU A 14 -6.10 4.01 -13.25
C LEU A 14 -5.92 3.12 -12.02
N SER A 15 -4.99 2.20 -12.19
CA SER A 15 -4.57 1.23 -11.20
C SER A 15 -3.39 1.79 -10.44
N MET A 16 -3.63 2.39 -9.27
CA MET A 16 -2.54 2.87 -8.44
C MET A 16 -2.13 1.80 -7.44
N ILE A 17 -0.82 1.51 -7.40
CA ILE A 17 -0.20 0.57 -6.47
C ILE A 17 0.76 1.37 -5.61
N ILE A 18 0.65 1.29 -4.29
CA ILE A 18 1.49 2.04 -3.37
C ILE A 18 2.22 1.05 -2.48
N LEU A 19 3.54 1.08 -2.56
CA LEU A 19 4.45 0.25 -1.80
C LEU A 19 4.99 1.14 -0.67
N SER A 20 4.55 0.91 0.56
CA SER A 20 4.91 1.76 1.68
C SER A 20 5.64 0.99 2.76
N MET A 21 6.70 1.62 3.28
CA MET A 21 7.26 1.27 4.57
C MET A 21 6.68 2.22 5.63
N LEU A 22 6.06 1.67 6.66
CA LEU A 22 5.18 2.37 7.59
C LEU A 22 5.90 3.04 8.76
N GLN A 23 7.14 2.65 9.03
CA GLN A 23 8.02 3.49 9.81
C GLN A 23 8.46 4.61 8.89
N ILE A 24 7.71 5.69 8.90
CA ILE A 24 8.12 6.93 8.28
C ILE A 24 8.46 7.91 9.40
N PRO A 25 9.72 7.96 9.88
CA PRO A 25 10.08 8.81 11.01
C PRO A 25 9.81 10.30 10.76
N SER A 26 9.76 10.69 9.48
CA SER A 26 9.61 12.07 8.99
C SER A 26 8.17 12.47 8.63
N MET A 27 7.23 11.52 8.55
CA MET A 27 5.84 11.76 8.12
C MET A 27 4.87 11.25 9.18
N LYS A 28 4.07 12.15 9.74
CA LYS A 28 2.96 11.77 10.62
C LYS A 28 1.96 10.92 9.84
N ASN A 29 1.36 9.93 10.50
CA ASN A 29 0.31 9.07 9.91
C ASN A 29 -0.79 9.90 9.24
N GLU A 30 -1.20 11.02 9.84
CA GLU A 30 -2.18 11.96 9.25
C GLU A 30 -1.75 12.50 7.88
N HIS A 31 -0.47 12.88 7.71
CA HIS A 31 0.04 13.37 6.42
C HIS A 31 0.12 12.24 5.40
N PHE A 32 0.50 11.03 5.82
CA PHE A 32 0.51 9.86 4.95
C PHE A 32 -0.90 9.49 4.47
N ILE A 33 -1.87 9.48 5.39
CA ILE A 33 -3.28 9.25 5.09
C ILE A 33 -3.79 10.32 4.12
N GLN A 34 -3.49 11.59 4.37
CA GLN A 34 -3.88 12.68 3.48
C GLN A 34 -3.27 12.54 2.08
N LEU A 35 -1.97 12.20 2.01
CA LEU A 35 -1.29 11.93 0.75
C LEU A 35 -1.91 10.73 0.02
N LEU A 36 -2.19 9.64 0.73
CA LEU A 36 -2.86 8.49 0.13
C LEU A 36 -4.22 8.91 -0.42
N PHE A 37 -5.09 9.54 0.38
CA PHE A 37 -6.42 9.91 -0.09
C PHE A 37 -6.46 11.03 -1.13
N SER A 38 -5.40 11.83 -1.28
CA SER A 38 -5.29 12.74 -2.43
C SER A 38 -4.92 12.00 -3.72
N LEU A 39 -4.36 10.79 -3.59
CA LEU A 39 -3.90 9.95 -4.69
C LEU A 39 -4.86 8.81 -5.05
N ILE A 40 -5.62 8.28 -4.09
CA ILE A 40 -6.50 7.13 -4.28
C ILE A 40 -7.91 7.40 -3.78
N ASN A 41 -8.90 7.03 -4.60
CA ASN A 41 -10.29 6.93 -4.17
C ASN A 41 -10.56 5.57 -3.52
N THR A 42 -11.59 5.49 -2.67
CA THR A 42 -12.08 4.21 -2.17
C THR A 42 -12.94 3.50 -3.24
N PRO A 43 -12.96 2.16 -3.27
CA PRO A 43 -12.33 1.24 -2.31
C PRO A 43 -10.82 1.06 -2.52
N VAL A 44 -10.10 0.89 -1.42
CA VAL A 44 -8.65 0.58 -1.43
C VAL A 44 -8.45 -0.85 -0.94
N TYR A 45 -7.55 -1.58 -1.59
CA TYR A 45 -7.14 -2.92 -1.21
C TYR A 45 -5.79 -2.85 -0.51
N MET A 46 -5.79 -3.13 0.79
CA MET A 46 -4.59 -3.20 1.62
C MET A 46 -4.11 -4.65 1.71
N TYR A 47 -2.82 -4.86 1.53
CA TYR A 47 -2.14 -6.14 1.61
C TYR A 47 -1.01 -6.03 2.62
N MET A 48 -0.97 -6.97 3.56
CA MET A 48 -0.01 -6.91 4.65
C MET A 48 0.33 -8.28 5.22
N GLU A 49 1.47 -8.31 5.88
CA GLU A 49 2.00 -9.44 6.64
C GLU A 49 1.91 -9.17 8.15
N LEU A 50 1.49 -10.16 8.93
CA LEU A 50 1.42 -10.08 10.39
C LEU A 50 1.87 -11.37 11.07
N ASN A 51 2.29 -11.27 12.34
CA ASN A 51 2.59 -12.47 13.12
C ASN A 51 1.29 -13.20 13.44
N ARG A 52 1.38 -14.52 13.50
CA ARG A 52 0.26 -15.37 13.88
C ARG A 52 -0.27 -15.10 15.30
N SER A 53 0.58 -14.58 16.20
CA SER A 53 0.16 -14.12 17.52
C SER A 53 -0.85 -12.97 17.48
N ASP A 54 -0.77 -12.13 16.44
CA ASP A 54 -1.48 -10.86 16.36
C ASP A 54 -2.77 -10.99 15.53
N GLU A 55 -3.03 -12.17 14.95
CA GLU A 55 -4.21 -12.48 14.12
C GLU A 55 -5.53 -12.13 14.81
N LYS A 56 -5.63 -12.46 16.11
CA LYS A 56 -6.85 -12.24 16.89
C LYS A 56 -7.10 -10.75 17.12
N GLU A 57 -6.04 -10.02 17.46
CA GLU A 57 -6.12 -8.57 17.67
C GLU A 57 -6.50 -7.86 16.38
N PHE A 58 -5.87 -8.22 15.26
CA PHE A 58 -6.23 -7.67 13.95
C PHE A 58 -7.66 -7.98 13.56
N SER A 59 -8.08 -9.24 13.71
CA SER A 59 -9.45 -9.63 13.37
C SER A 59 -10.48 -8.86 14.20
N ASN A 60 -10.18 -8.61 15.48
CA ASN A 60 -11.02 -7.79 16.36
C ASN A 60 -11.03 -6.31 15.97
N LEU A 61 -9.94 -5.79 15.40
CA LEU A 61 -9.91 -4.44 14.86
C LEU A 61 -10.81 -4.33 13.61
N LEU A 62 -10.67 -5.29 12.69
CA LEU A 62 -11.43 -5.30 11.44
C LEU A 62 -12.94 -5.36 11.69
N THR A 63 -13.40 -6.07 12.73
CA THR A 63 -14.84 -6.11 13.09
C THR A 63 -15.38 -4.77 13.61
N LYS A 64 -14.51 -3.84 14.01
CA LYS A 64 -14.87 -2.47 14.42
C LYS A 64 -14.83 -1.46 13.27
N THR A 65 -14.60 -1.92 12.04
CA THR A 65 -14.50 -1.13 10.81
C THR A 65 -15.44 -1.69 9.76
N ASN A 66 -15.88 -0.90 8.79
CA ASN A 66 -16.67 -1.40 7.66
C ASN A 66 -15.76 -1.97 6.55
N THR A 67 -14.91 -2.92 6.93
CA THR A 67 -13.93 -3.53 6.02
C THR A 67 -14.30 -4.96 5.69
N VAL A 68 -13.97 -5.37 4.47
CA VAL A 68 -14.11 -6.78 4.05
C VAL A 68 -12.72 -7.37 3.96
N PHE A 69 -12.43 -8.38 4.76
CA PHE A 69 -11.10 -9.00 4.76
C PHE A 69 -11.15 -10.47 4.36
N SER A 70 -10.03 -10.93 3.80
CA SER A 70 -9.80 -12.34 3.52
C SER A 70 -8.37 -12.69 3.92
N LYS A 71 -8.23 -13.74 4.72
CA LYS A 71 -6.95 -14.41 4.94
C LYS A 71 -6.56 -15.08 3.62
N LYS A 72 -5.43 -14.68 3.05
CA LYS A 72 -4.98 -15.19 1.74
C LYS A 72 -4.08 -16.39 1.89
N MET A 73 -3.08 -16.29 2.76
CA MET A 73 -2.11 -17.36 2.98
C MET A 73 -1.58 -17.30 4.41
N SER A 74 -0.97 -18.40 4.85
CA SER A 74 -0.30 -18.46 6.15
C SER A 74 0.86 -19.45 6.12
N THR A 75 1.95 -19.10 6.78
CA THR A 75 3.03 -20.03 7.12
C THR A 75 2.89 -20.49 8.57
N LYS A 76 3.93 -21.12 9.13
CA LYS A 76 3.98 -21.50 10.54
C LYS A 76 3.76 -20.29 11.46
N ASN A 77 4.45 -19.18 11.18
CA ASN A 77 4.54 -18.04 12.09
C ASN A 77 3.88 -16.76 11.55
N LYS A 78 3.55 -16.72 10.25
CA LYS A 78 3.10 -15.51 9.56
C LYS A 78 1.74 -15.70 8.91
N ILE A 79 0.99 -14.62 8.79
CA ILE A 79 -0.28 -14.57 8.07
C ILE A 79 -0.30 -13.38 7.14
N TYR A 80 -0.90 -13.60 5.97
CA TYR A 80 -1.00 -12.61 4.92
C TYR A 80 -2.48 -12.28 4.68
N PHE A 81 -2.81 -11.01 4.83
CA PHE A 81 -4.17 -10.51 4.72
C PHE A 81 -4.35 -9.63 3.50
N LYS A 82 -5.56 -9.71 2.94
CA LYS A 82 -6.09 -8.73 2.02
C LYS A 82 -7.33 -8.11 2.63
N VAL A 83 -7.32 -6.80 2.80
CA VAL A 83 -8.41 -6.01 3.36
C VAL A 83 -8.92 -5.03 2.32
N ARG A 84 -10.22 -5.04 2.06
CA ARG A 84 -10.90 -4.04 1.25
C ARG A 84 -11.48 -2.98 2.17
N ILE A 85 -10.97 -1.76 2.04
CA ILE A 85 -11.35 -0.59 2.81
C ILE A 85 -12.30 0.24 1.96
N GLN A 86 -13.53 0.45 2.44
CA GLN A 86 -14.59 1.11 1.69
C GLN A 86 -14.63 2.62 1.93
N GLU A 87 -14.22 3.07 3.10
CA GLU A 87 -14.35 4.45 3.53
C GLU A 87 -13.05 4.97 4.16
N ARG A 88 -12.83 6.28 4.01
CA ARG A 88 -11.66 6.96 4.54
C ARG A 88 -11.52 6.84 6.06
N ARG A 89 -12.63 6.93 6.80
CA ARG A 89 -12.62 6.79 8.27
C ARG A 89 -12.14 5.41 8.74
N ASP A 90 -12.45 4.37 7.98
CA ASP A 90 -12.00 3.00 8.31
C ASP A 90 -10.51 2.87 8.09
N PHE A 91 -10.01 3.49 7.01
CA PHE A 91 -8.59 3.57 6.75
C PHE A 91 -7.85 4.32 7.86
N GLU A 92 -8.30 5.52 8.23
CA GLU A 92 -7.74 6.32 9.32
C GLU A 92 -7.65 5.51 10.62
N LYS A 93 -8.76 4.86 11.00
CA LYS A 93 -8.80 4.01 12.18
C LYS A 93 -7.85 2.81 12.10
N LEU A 94 -7.75 2.15 10.95
CA LEU A 94 -6.79 1.06 10.76
C LEU A 94 -5.35 1.56 10.85
N MET A 95 -5.04 2.72 10.28
CA MET A 95 -3.69 3.28 10.34
C MET A 95 -3.31 3.65 11.78
N ASP A 96 -4.21 4.29 12.52
CA ASP A 96 -3.96 4.73 13.89
C ASP A 96 -3.85 3.57 14.88
N GLU A 97 -4.70 2.55 14.75
CA GLU A 97 -4.73 1.42 15.70
C GLU A 97 -3.70 0.32 15.37
N PHE A 98 -3.19 0.23 14.14
CA PHE A 98 -2.58 -1.03 13.67
C PHE A 98 -1.13 -0.95 13.23
N ILE A 99 -0.71 0.18 12.67
CA ILE A 99 0.45 0.18 11.78
C ILE A 99 1.79 0.19 12.50
N GLU A 100 1.84 0.76 13.70
CA GLU A 100 3.07 0.84 14.48
C GLU A 100 3.36 -0.44 15.28
N GLN A 101 2.37 -1.32 15.47
CA GLN A 101 2.47 -2.38 16.47
C GLN A 101 2.44 -3.80 15.90
N ILE A 102 1.80 -4.01 14.75
CA ILE A 102 1.39 -5.37 14.34
C ILE A 102 1.94 -5.78 12.96
N CYS A 103 2.25 -4.83 12.07
CA CYS A 103 2.71 -5.16 10.73
C CYS A 103 4.17 -5.62 10.73
N LEU A 104 4.45 -6.81 10.18
CA LEU A 104 5.80 -7.32 10.07
C LEU A 104 6.60 -6.56 9.00
N GLY A 105 7.84 -6.18 9.33
CA GLY A 105 8.75 -5.50 8.41
C GLY A 105 8.31 -4.08 8.01
N ASN A 106 7.28 -3.54 8.65
CA ASN A 106 6.66 -2.26 8.33
C ASN A 106 6.18 -2.14 6.88
N GLN A 107 6.02 -3.22 6.12
CA GLN A 107 5.64 -3.13 4.71
C GLN A 107 4.14 -3.31 4.54
N VAL A 108 3.48 -2.30 3.98
CA VAL A 108 2.08 -2.39 3.56
C VAL A 108 1.94 -1.92 2.13
N PHE A 109 1.13 -2.68 1.40
CA PHE A 109 0.88 -2.44 0.00
C PHE A 109 -0.58 -2.06 -0.18
N PHE A 110 -0.82 -0.98 -0.91
CA PHE A 110 -2.15 -0.51 -1.24
C PHE A 110 -2.37 -0.61 -2.75
N SER A 111 -3.60 -0.91 -3.15
CA SER A 111 -3.99 -0.88 -4.56
C SER A 111 -5.41 -0.35 -4.70
N THR A 112 -5.69 0.48 -5.70
CA THR A 112 -7.07 0.84 -6.09
C THR A 112 -7.78 -0.30 -6.83
N ASN A 113 -7.03 -1.27 -7.31
CA ASN A 113 -7.54 -2.42 -8.07
C ASN A 113 -7.29 -3.74 -7.32
N ASN A 114 -8.35 -4.54 -7.24
CA ASN A 114 -8.36 -5.84 -6.57
C ASN A 114 -7.39 -6.87 -7.19
N SER A 115 -7.02 -6.71 -8.46
CA SER A 115 -6.37 -7.74 -9.27
C SER A 115 -4.85 -7.58 -9.42
N ASN A 116 -4.30 -6.40 -9.13
CA ASN A 116 -2.90 -6.08 -9.41
C ASN A 116 -1.91 -6.67 -8.39
N LEU A 117 -2.40 -6.99 -7.20
CA LEU A 117 -1.59 -7.51 -6.12
C LEU A 117 -2.10 -8.90 -5.74
N GLN A 118 -1.21 -9.90 -5.78
CA GLN A 118 -1.54 -11.28 -5.44
C GLN A 118 -0.43 -11.90 -4.61
N PHE A 119 -0.80 -12.64 -3.56
CA PHE A 119 0.16 -13.41 -2.79
C PHE A 119 0.43 -14.74 -3.47
N HIS A 120 1.69 -15.06 -3.66
CA HIS A 120 2.15 -16.32 -4.20
C HIS A 120 3.01 -17.05 -3.19
N LYS A 121 2.88 -18.38 -3.17
CA LYS A 121 3.67 -19.27 -2.34
C LYS A 121 4.73 -19.92 -3.20
N LYS A 122 5.98 -19.81 -2.78
CA LYS A 122 7.11 -20.48 -3.39
C LYS A 122 7.74 -21.43 -2.38
N LEU A 123 8.16 -22.59 -2.88
CA LEU A 123 8.98 -23.53 -2.13
C LEU A 123 10.39 -23.39 -2.66
N ASP A 124 11.25 -22.79 -1.85
CA ASP A 124 12.66 -22.65 -2.14
C ASP A 124 13.44 -23.82 -1.52
N LEU A 125 14.41 -24.34 -2.27
CA LEU A 125 15.36 -25.31 -1.76
C LEU A 125 16.63 -24.56 -1.36
N VAL A 126 16.82 -24.38 -0.06
CA VAL A 126 18.03 -23.75 0.50
C VAL A 126 18.90 -24.88 1.06
N GLY A 127 19.86 -25.34 0.25
CA GLY A 127 20.64 -26.55 0.54
C GLY A 127 19.78 -27.82 0.48
N PHE A 128 19.69 -28.55 1.60
CA PHE A 128 18.84 -29.75 1.75
C PHE A 128 17.53 -29.47 2.49
N VAL A 129 17.26 -28.22 2.87
CA VAL A 129 16.05 -27.81 3.58
C VAL A 129 15.08 -27.20 2.59
N LYS A 130 13.81 -27.64 2.65
CA LYS A 130 12.71 -26.97 1.95
C LYS A 130 12.24 -25.82 2.81
N GLU A 131 12.40 -24.60 2.30
CA GLU A 131 11.86 -23.40 2.91
C GLU A 131 10.63 -22.94 2.13
N GLU A 132 9.61 -22.51 2.86
CA GLU A 132 8.41 -21.93 2.27
C GLU A 132 8.48 -20.42 2.40
N SER A 133 8.51 -19.74 1.25
CA SER A 133 8.44 -18.29 1.15
C SER A 133 7.09 -17.89 0.57
N ILE A 134 6.57 -16.76 1.05
CA ILE A 134 5.41 -16.10 0.46
C ILE A 134 5.90 -14.75 -0.02
N TYR A 135 5.57 -14.41 -1.26
CA TYR A 135 5.91 -13.14 -1.88
C TYR A 135 4.64 -12.52 -2.46
N LEU A 136 4.68 -11.19 -2.63
CA LEU A 136 3.60 -10.43 -3.24
C LEU A 136 3.99 -10.14 -4.68
N ASP A 137 3.26 -10.71 -5.63
CA ASP A 137 3.39 -10.36 -7.04
C ASP A 137 2.61 -9.09 -7.33
N ILE A 138 3.28 -8.22 -8.08
CA ILE A 138 2.77 -6.94 -8.56
C ILE A 138 2.63 -7.05 -10.07
N GLU A 139 1.39 -7.15 -10.52
CA GLU A 139 1.07 -7.11 -11.95
C GLU A 139 0.84 -5.66 -12.36
N ILE A 140 1.78 -5.10 -13.11
CA ILE A 140 1.65 -3.77 -13.72
C ILE A 140 0.89 -3.96 -15.04
N LYS A 141 -0.37 -3.55 -15.06
CA LYS A 141 -1.23 -3.59 -16.26
C LYS A 141 -1.11 -2.29 -17.04
N GLU A 142 -1.70 -2.25 -18.24
CA GLU A 142 -1.99 -0.97 -18.90
C GLU A 142 -2.70 -0.04 -17.91
N ASN A 143 -2.33 1.22 -17.93
CA ASN A 143 -2.89 2.26 -17.07
C ASN A 143 -2.64 2.02 -15.58
N SER A 144 -1.41 1.62 -15.23
CA SER A 144 -1.00 1.39 -13.85
C SER A 144 0.12 2.34 -13.44
N THR A 145 0.00 2.86 -12.23
CA THR A 145 1.00 3.73 -11.61
C THR A 145 1.46 3.08 -10.31
N VAL A 146 2.75 2.80 -10.21
CA VAL A 146 3.38 2.30 -8.99
C VAL A 146 4.09 3.44 -8.29
N LEU A 147 3.73 3.64 -7.03
CA LEU A 147 4.37 4.61 -6.14
C LEU A 147 5.11 3.83 -5.06
N PHE A 148 6.43 3.96 -5.00
CA PHE A 148 7.23 3.42 -3.91
C PHE A 148 7.63 4.54 -2.96
N ILE A 149 7.34 4.34 -1.68
CA ILE A 149 7.66 5.28 -0.61
C ILE A 149 8.79 4.66 0.21
N GLY A 150 9.95 5.31 0.18
CA GLY A 150 11.18 4.83 0.80
C GLY A 150 11.09 4.65 2.32
N ASN A 151 12.08 3.96 2.87
CA ASN A 151 12.19 3.62 4.30
C ASN A 151 12.12 4.80 5.25
N ASP A 152 12.57 5.97 4.81
CA ASP A 152 12.57 7.20 5.61
C ASP A 152 11.48 8.18 5.14
N ALA A 153 10.66 7.76 4.16
CA ALA A 153 9.81 8.56 3.25
C ALA A 153 10.32 9.96 2.90
N ASN A 154 11.64 10.14 2.90
CA ASN A 154 12.25 11.30 2.28
C ASN A 154 12.41 11.05 0.79
N GLU A 155 12.20 9.81 0.31
CA GLU A 155 12.27 9.46 -1.09
C GLU A 155 10.97 8.80 -1.55
N MET A 156 10.50 9.23 -2.71
CA MET A 156 9.37 8.65 -3.41
C MET A 156 9.74 8.39 -4.86
N PHE A 157 9.42 7.19 -5.32
CA PHE A 157 9.71 6.76 -6.67
C PHE A 157 8.40 6.48 -7.38
N LEU A 158 8.24 7.07 -8.55
CA LEU A 158 7.10 6.85 -9.43
C LEU A 158 7.53 6.04 -10.63
N LEU A 159 6.80 4.98 -10.90
CA LEU A 159 6.88 4.21 -12.13
C LEU A 159 5.47 4.20 -12.75
N SER A 160 5.33 4.73 -13.95
CA SER A 160 4.03 4.86 -14.60
C SER A 160 4.15 4.61 -16.09
N ASN A 161 3.16 3.93 -16.65
CA ASN A 161 3.02 3.73 -18.10
C ASN A 161 1.95 4.66 -18.70
N GLU A 162 1.60 5.74 -17.98
CA GLU A 162 0.53 6.66 -18.31
C GLU A 162 1.07 8.06 -18.64
N GLN A 163 0.72 8.59 -19.82
CA GLN A 163 1.17 9.90 -20.29
C GLN A 163 0.79 11.05 -19.36
N GLN A 164 -0.33 10.95 -18.65
CA GLN A 164 -0.74 11.96 -17.66
C GLN A 164 0.24 12.09 -16.47
N PHE A 165 1.04 11.06 -16.22
CA PHE A 165 2.06 11.04 -15.18
C PHE A 165 3.49 11.22 -15.72
N GLU A 166 3.70 11.20 -17.04
CA GLU A 166 5.00 11.55 -17.67
C GLU A 166 5.47 12.95 -17.24
N ASN A 167 4.52 13.86 -16.96
CA ASN A 167 4.81 15.19 -16.43
C ASN A 167 4.65 15.22 -14.90
N SER A 168 5.63 14.67 -14.17
CA SER A 168 5.79 14.64 -12.68
C SER A 168 5.43 15.89 -11.87
N ASN A 169 5.18 17.04 -12.50
CA ASN A 169 4.81 18.29 -11.85
C ASN A 169 3.55 18.17 -10.99
N HIS A 170 2.68 17.21 -11.28
CA HIS A 170 1.49 16.94 -10.48
C HIS A 170 1.84 16.39 -9.10
N PHE A 171 2.58 15.27 -9.05
CA PHE A 171 3.02 14.65 -7.80
C PHE A 171 3.91 15.59 -6.98
N LYS A 172 4.83 16.31 -7.63
CA LYS A 172 5.70 17.27 -6.93
C LYS A 172 4.93 18.38 -6.19
N LYS A 173 3.70 18.71 -6.59
CA LYS A 173 2.89 19.76 -5.93
C LYS A 173 2.12 19.27 -4.71
N ILE A 174 1.77 17.99 -4.68
CA ILE A 174 1.01 17.38 -3.57
C ILE A 174 1.91 16.78 -2.51
N LEU A 175 3.17 16.49 -2.86
CA LEU A 175 4.13 15.96 -1.92
C LEU A 175 4.66 17.04 -0.98
N PRO A 176 4.79 16.74 0.32
CA PRO A 176 5.55 17.58 1.23
C PRO A 176 6.93 17.91 0.69
N SER A 177 7.40 19.13 0.94
CA SER A 177 8.66 19.64 0.37
C SER A 177 9.92 18.89 0.80
N PHE A 178 9.84 18.07 1.85
CA PHE A 178 10.95 17.24 2.32
C PHE A 178 11.08 15.92 1.52
N ILE A 179 10.08 15.56 0.72
CA ILE A 179 10.11 14.34 -0.09
C ILE A 179 10.82 14.63 -1.42
N GLN A 180 11.94 13.95 -1.62
CA GLN A 180 12.61 13.84 -2.89
C GLN A 180 11.81 12.91 -3.80
N PHE A 181 11.45 13.40 -4.98
CA PHE A 181 10.63 12.67 -5.94
C PHE A 181 11.47 12.31 -7.18
N THR A 182 11.53 11.02 -7.48
CA THR A 182 12.21 10.47 -8.65
C THR A 182 11.18 9.75 -9.52
N GLN A 183 11.14 10.06 -10.82
CA GLN A 183 10.33 9.34 -11.80
C GLN A 183 11.24 8.47 -12.65
N TYR A 184 10.80 7.24 -12.89
CA TYR A 184 11.37 6.36 -13.91
C TYR A 184 10.34 6.16 -15.01
N ASP A 185 10.79 6.26 -16.24
CA ASP A 185 9.98 5.95 -17.41
C ASP A 185 10.03 4.43 -17.66
N TYR A 186 8.90 3.88 -18.10
CA TYR A 186 8.79 2.48 -18.50
C TYR A 186 9.08 2.40 -20.00
N ASP A 187 10.24 1.84 -20.38
CA ASP A 187 10.55 1.48 -21.78
C ASP A 187 9.80 0.21 -22.22
#